data_AF-A0A7S2VU10-F1
#
_entry.id   AF-A0A7S2VU10-F1
#
_cell.length_a   1.000
_cell.length_b   1.000
_cell.length_c   1.000
_cell.angle_alpha   90.00
_cell.angle_beta   90.00
_cell.angle_gamma   90.00
#
_symmetry.space_group_name_H-M   'P 1'
#
loop_
_entity.id
_entity.type
_entity.pdbx_description
1 polymer ?
#
loop_
_entity_poly.entity_id
_entity_poly.type
_entity_poly.pdbx_seq_one_letter_code
_entity_poly.pdbx_strand_id
1 'polypeptide(L)'
;GSYLLGKEDHGLVMRIVRTLAENLRIPVFCKIRLLDDLQDTIKFCKALERSGCKLLAVHARYRGTATRRRDGPAHLEQVRAIKAELSIPVISNGNVRDASDVEANLRITGADGIMSAEGILDNPAIFARFHQREQQQQQDVNATAKQILPQTVYKQFRKTTKALRDIERLAKLNQSELSSDQALKLKRKPDLEKSLEELKRKFRALEDALGTNKACERAVRQRNGGKTRTPASDVGSDISLGLEYLQCVRRYPSASLNHVVFHLRRMCKKTLSEFQLLEDVKEAQSIEKVHEILKLCENYRKGTTGFKFDPEKAQRQREARERRAYEEKCRKKFIARMERKAKRQGIPLEKLLKPTSVPGGHVYGADPSWLAENNNS
;
A
#
# COMPACT_ATOMS: atom_id res chain seq x y z
N GLY A 1 8.31 -1.66 -18.16
CA GLY A 1 7.01 -1.30 -17.56
C GLY A 1 6.19 -0.50 -18.54
N SER A 2 5.90 0.77 -18.25
CA SER A 2 5.07 1.65 -19.10
C SER A 2 5.60 1.92 -20.51
N TYR A 3 6.85 1.56 -20.79
CA TYR A 3 7.43 1.49 -22.13
C TYR A 3 6.57 0.61 -23.05
N LEU A 4 6.14 -0.57 -22.57
CA LEU A 4 5.36 -1.56 -23.32
C LEU A 4 3.88 -1.15 -23.57
N LEU A 5 3.48 0.08 -23.21
CA LEU A 5 2.12 0.57 -23.46
C LEU A 5 1.98 1.26 -24.84
N GLY A 6 3.08 1.39 -25.59
CA GLY A 6 3.04 1.86 -26.98
C GLY A 6 2.14 0.97 -27.84
N LYS A 7 1.40 1.56 -28.77
CA LYS A 7 0.43 0.81 -29.62
C LYS A 7 1.14 -0.30 -30.41
N GLU A 8 2.37 -0.03 -30.84
CA GLU A 8 3.29 -0.96 -31.48
C GLU A 8 3.60 -2.21 -30.65
N ASP A 9 3.60 -2.07 -29.31
CA ASP A 9 3.95 -3.14 -28.38
C ASP A 9 2.73 -3.94 -27.89
N HIS A 10 1.50 -3.52 -28.20
CA HIS A 10 0.30 -4.20 -27.67
C HIS A 10 0.28 -5.68 -28.04
N GLY A 11 0.64 -6.01 -29.28
CA GLY A 11 0.74 -7.40 -29.74
C GLY A 11 1.80 -8.21 -28.97
N LEU A 12 2.94 -7.58 -28.64
CA LEU A 12 3.97 -8.20 -27.80
C LEU A 12 3.46 -8.45 -26.38
N VAL A 13 2.78 -7.47 -25.77
CA VAL A 13 2.20 -7.62 -24.42
C VAL A 13 1.21 -8.78 -24.38
N MET A 14 0.30 -8.88 -25.36
CA MET A 14 -0.66 -9.99 -25.38
C MET A 14 0.02 -11.35 -25.51
N ARG A 15 1.08 -11.46 -26.32
CA ARG A 15 1.87 -12.70 -26.40
C ARG A 15 2.53 -13.04 -25.07
N ILE A 16 3.15 -12.07 -24.39
CA ILE A 16 3.76 -12.27 -23.07
C ILE A 16 2.73 -12.81 -22.08
N VAL A 17 1.58 -12.13 -21.97
CA VAL A 17 0.53 -12.53 -21.00
C VAL A 17 -0.01 -13.92 -21.33
N ARG A 18 -0.27 -14.21 -22.60
CA ARG A 18 -0.78 -15.52 -23.06
C ARG A 18 0.21 -16.63 -22.75
N THR A 19 1.48 -16.47 -23.11
CA THR A 19 2.51 -17.46 -22.84
C THR A 19 2.64 -17.73 -21.35
N LEU A 20 2.63 -16.71 -20.50
CA LEU A 20 2.65 -16.90 -19.05
C LEU A 20 1.39 -17.63 -18.55
N ALA A 21 0.22 -17.24 -19.02
CA ALA A 21 -1.05 -17.80 -18.56
C ALA A 21 -1.24 -19.27 -18.97
N GLU A 22 -0.71 -19.67 -20.13
CA GLU A 22 -0.79 -21.04 -20.64
C GLU A 22 0.23 -21.98 -19.98
N ASN A 23 1.38 -21.45 -19.53
CA ASN A 23 2.50 -22.28 -19.06
C ASN A 23 2.70 -22.26 -17.53
N LEU A 24 2.11 -21.31 -16.81
CA LEU A 24 2.18 -21.25 -15.35
C LEU A 24 0.95 -21.87 -14.70
N ARG A 25 1.17 -22.63 -13.62
CA ARG A 25 0.08 -23.19 -12.79
C ARG A 25 -0.55 -22.17 -11.83
N ILE A 26 0.06 -20.99 -11.72
CA ILE A 26 -0.39 -19.88 -10.87
C ILE A 26 -1.04 -18.78 -11.73
N PRO A 27 -2.04 -18.05 -11.21
CA PRO A 27 -2.74 -17.04 -12.00
C PRO A 27 -1.82 -15.85 -12.35
N VAL A 28 -1.93 -15.40 -13.60
CA VAL A 28 -1.16 -14.25 -14.11
C VAL A 28 -1.97 -12.97 -13.90
N PHE A 29 -1.36 -12.00 -13.23
CA PHE A 29 -1.96 -10.68 -12.98
C PHE A 29 -1.21 -9.60 -13.76
N CYS A 30 -1.94 -8.57 -14.19
CA CYS A 30 -1.35 -7.42 -14.87
C CYS A 30 -1.55 -6.14 -14.08
N LYS A 31 -0.57 -5.24 -14.13
CA LYS A 31 -0.70 -3.88 -13.60
C LYS A 31 -0.39 -2.87 -14.69
N ILE A 32 -1.34 -1.97 -14.95
CA ILE A 32 -1.22 -0.98 -16.03
C ILE A 32 -1.38 0.45 -15.52
N ARG A 33 -1.09 1.39 -16.41
CA ARG A 33 -1.50 2.80 -16.33
C ARG A 33 -2.52 3.07 -17.43
N LEU A 34 -3.20 4.21 -17.35
CA LEU A 34 -4.13 4.65 -18.39
C LEU A 34 -3.36 4.95 -19.70
N LEU A 35 -3.94 4.57 -20.84
CA LEU A 35 -3.55 5.08 -22.15
C LEU A 35 -4.14 6.48 -22.34
N ASP A 36 -3.73 7.21 -23.37
CA ASP A 36 -4.14 8.61 -23.56
C ASP A 36 -5.66 8.77 -23.75
N ASP A 37 -6.33 7.74 -24.26
CA ASP A 37 -7.79 7.67 -24.43
C ASP A 37 -8.41 6.53 -23.58
N LEU A 38 -9.62 6.77 -23.07
CA LEU A 38 -10.35 5.81 -22.24
C LEU A 38 -10.80 4.59 -23.04
N GLN A 39 -11.29 4.76 -24.26
CA GLN A 39 -11.75 3.66 -25.10
C GLN A 39 -10.57 2.77 -25.52
N ASP A 40 -9.44 3.38 -25.85
CA ASP A 40 -8.19 2.64 -26.09
C ASP A 40 -7.75 1.87 -24.84
N THR A 41 -7.85 2.48 -23.65
CA THR A 41 -7.56 1.80 -22.38
C THR A 41 -8.49 0.60 -22.17
N ILE A 42 -9.79 0.75 -22.36
CA ILE A 42 -10.78 -0.34 -22.20
C ILE A 42 -10.48 -1.48 -23.19
N LYS A 43 -10.22 -1.17 -24.47
CA LYS A 43 -9.85 -2.17 -25.49
C LYS A 43 -8.60 -2.95 -25.09
N PHE A 44 -7.59 -2.26 -24.58
CA PHE A 44 -6.36 -2.87 -24.09
C PHE A 44 -6.62 -3.79 -22.89
N CYS A 45 -7.43 -3.34 -21.92
CA CYS A 45 -7.83 -4.15 -20.77
C CYS A 45 -8.57 -5.44 -21.19
N LYS A 46 -9.53 -5.35 -22.11
CA LYS A 46 -10.24 -6.51 -22.66
C LYS A 46 -9.31 -7.47 -23.42
N ALA A 47 -8.27 -6.93 -24.07
CA ALA A 47 -7.25 -7.76 -24.72
C ALA A 47 -6.39 -8.51 -23.68
N LEU A 48 -6.03 -7.88 -22.57
CA LEU A 48 -5.31 -8.53 -21.46
C LEU A 48 -6.13 -9.66 -20.86
N GLU A 49 -7.41 -9.42 -20.57
CA GLU A 49 -8.35 -10.43 -20.07
C GLU A 49 -8.44 -11.64 -21.02
N ARG A 50 -8.66 -11.40 -22.32
CA ARG A 50 -8.70 -12.46 -23.35
C ARG A 50 -7.37 -13.20 -23.51
N SER A 51 -6.26 -12.58 -23.13
CA SER A 51 -4.93 -13.21 -23.16
C SER A 51 -4.63 -14.02 -21.90
N GLY A 52 -5.58 -14.13 -20.95
CA GLY A 52 -5.45 -14.99 -19.78
C GLY A 52 -5.10 -14.26 -18.49
N CYS A 53 -5.07 -12.92 -18.49
CA CYS A 53 -4.96 -12.14 -17.25
C CYS A 53 -6.14 -12.46 -16.32
N LYS A 54 -5.86 -12.78 -15.05
CA LYS A 54 -6.87 -13.17 -14.05
C LYS A 54 -7.24 -12.07 -13.06
N LEU A 55 -6.45 -11.00 -12.97
CA LEU A 55 -6.72 -9.81 -12.16
C LEU A 55 -5.96 -8.63 -12.75
N LEU A 56 -6.64 -7.49 -12.86
CA LEU A 56 -6.06 -6.27 -13.41
C LEU A 56 -5.96 -5.16 -12.37
N ALA A 57 -4.74 -4.74 -12.04
CA ALA A 57 -4.50 -3.54 -11.24
C ALA A 57 -4.35 -2.30 -12.15
N VAL A 58 -5.23 -1.32 -12.01
CA VAL A 58 -5.21 -0.10 -12.83
C VAL A 58 -4.70 1.07 -12.01
N HIS A 59 -3.51 1.58 -12.33
CA HIS A 59 -3.09 2.87 -11.83
C HIS A 59 -3.82 3.95 -12.63
N ALA A 60 -4.73 4.66 -11.97
CA ALA A 60 -5.59 5.70 -12.53
C ALA A 60 -4.85 6.99 -12.90
N ARG A 61 -3.69 6.86 -13.53
CA ARG A 61 -2.90 7.96 -14.10
C ARG A 61 -2.38 7.54 -15.46
N TYR A 62 -2.30 8.51 -16.35
CA TYR A 62 -1.66 8.35 -17.65
C TYR A 62 -0.17 7.99 -17.49
N ARG A 63 0.40 7.45 -18.57
CA ARG A 63 1.85 7.30 -18.68
C ARG A 63 2.52 8.68 -18.54
N GLY A 64 3.48 8.79 -17.61
CA GLY A 64 4.25 10.02 -17.49
C GLY A 64 5.14 10.20 -18.72
N THR A 65 5.04 11.36 -19.37
CA THR A 65 5.95 11.77 -20.44
C THR A 65 6.98 12.77 -19.89
N ALA A 66 7.96 13.19 -20.70
CA ALA A 66 8.87 14.27 -20.32
C ALA A 66 8.12 15.56 -19.94
N THR A 67 6.95 15.80 -20.55
CA THR A 67 6.07 16.96 -20.32
C THR A 67 4.99 16.73 -19.25
N ARG A 68 4.62 15.48 -18.95
CA ARG A 68 3.60 15.10 -17.94
C ARG A 68 4.22 14.38 -16.75
N ARG A 69 5.17 15.02 -16.06
CA ARG A 69 5.77 14.46 -14.83
C ARG A 69 4.80 14.65 -13.66
N ARG A 70 4.06 13.57 -13.32
CA ARG A 70 3.03 13.52 -12.26
C ARG A 70 1.87 14.49 -12.51
N ASP A 71 1.06 14.18 -13.53
CA ASP A 71 -0.25 14.83 -13.72
C ASP A 71 -1.18 14.48 -12.55
N GLY A 72 -1.39 15.49 -11.69
CA GLY A 72 -2.61 15.68 -10.92
C GLY A 72 -3.10 14.52 -10.03
N PRO A 73 -4.35 14.64 -9.55
CA PRO A 73 -5.04 13.55 -8.87
C PRO A 73 -5.27 12.38 -9.84
N ALA A 74 -5.41 11.17 -9.27
CA ALA A 74 -5.79 10.00 -10.04
C ALA A 74 -7.21 10.14 -10.64
N HIS A 75 -7.37 9.76 -11.90
CA HIS A 75 -8.65 9.72 -12.63
C HIS A 75 -9.47 8.49 -12.25
N LEU A 76 -9.93 8.43 -11.00
CA LEU A 76 -10.62 7.26 -10.45
C LEU A 76 -11.90 6.88 -11.23
N GLU A 77 -12.60 7.85 -11.81
CA GLU A 77 -13.76 7.62 -12.67
C GLU A 77 -13.46 6.72 -13.89
N GLN A 78 -12.23 6.78 -14.42
CA GLN A 78 -11.83 5.88 -15.51
C GLN A 78 -11.71 4.43 -15.04
N VAL A 79 -11.35 4.19 -13.77
CA VAL A 79 -11.35 2.83 -13.21
C VAL A 79 -12.77 2.29 -13.10
N ARG A 80 -13.76 3.13 -12.76
CA ARG A 80 -15.18 2.74 -12.76
C ARG A 80 -15.62 2.26 -14.14
N ALA A 81 -15.30 3.03 -15.18
CA ALA A 81 -15.60 2.67 -16.56
C ALA A 81 -14.92 1.36 -16.98
N ILE A 82 -13.65 1.16 -16.62
CA ILE A 82 -12.92 -0.09 -16.90
C ILE A 82 -13.54 -1.28 -16.14
N LYS A 83 -13.88 -1.10 -14.86
CA LYS A 83 -14.47 -2.17 -14.03
C LYS A 83 -15.82 -2.65 -14.56
N ALA A 84 -16.63 -1.76 -15.13
CA ALA A 84 -17.90 -2.12 -15.73
C ALA A 84 -17.75 -3.02 -16.98
N GLU A 85 -16.59 -3.00 -17.63
CA GLU A 85 -16.34 -3.65 -18.92
C GLU A 85 -15.58 -4.98 -18.82
N LEU A 86 -15.06 -5.33 -17.64
CA LEU A 86 -14.25 -6.53 -17.41
C LEU A 86 -14.97 -7.53 -16.51
N SER A 87 -14.80 -8.82 -16.81
CA SER A 87 -15.34 -9.92 -15.99
C SER A 87 -14.37 -10.35 -14.89
N ILE A 88 -13.07 -10.09 -15.05
CA ILE A 88 -12.05 -10.33 -14.02
C ILE A 88 -12.04 -9.25 -12.92
N PRO A 89 -11.52 -9.56 -11.71
CA PRO A 89 -11.32 -8.58 -10.67
C PRO A 89 -10.41 -7.41 -11.09
N VAL A 90 -10.83 -6.20 -10.75
CA VAL A 90 -10.11 -4.95 -11.00
C VAL A 90 -9.70 -4.33 -9.66
N ILE A 91 -8.41 -4.05 -9.52
CA ILE A 91 -7.84 -3.38 -8.36
C ILE A 91 -7.51 -1.93 -8.71
N SER A 92 -8.10 -0.98 -8.00
CA SER A 92 -7.81 0.45 -8.17
C SER A 92 -6.49 0.82 -7.51
N ASN A 93 -5.64 1.55 -8.22
CA ASN A 93 -4.38 2.09 -7.70
C ASN A 93 -4.28 3.60 -7.96
N GLY A 94 -3.91 4.36 -6.92
CA GLY A 94 -3.74 5.81 -6.99
C GLY A 94 -4.57 6.56 -5.94
N ASN A 95 -4.04 7.67 -5.43
CA ASN A 95 -4.69 8.51 -4.41
C ASN A 95 -5.17 7.75 -3.15
N VAL A 96 -4.37 6.81 -2.63
CA VAL A 96 -4.66 6.13 -1.35
C VAL A 96 -3.45 6.27 -0.44
N ARG A 97 -3.54 7.23 0.49
CA ARG A 97 -2.50 7.57 1.47
C ARG A 97 -2.87 7.11 2.87
N ASP A 98 -4.15 7.16 3.21
CA ASP A 98 -4.65 6.69 4.50
C ASP A 98 -5.86 5.76 4.37
N ALA A 99 -6.37 5.30 5.52
CA ALA A 99 -7.51 4.39 5.57
C ALA A 99 -8.82 5.02 5.04
N SER A 100 -9.02 6.33 5.18
CA SER A 100 -10.23 6.99 4.68
C SER A 100 -10.24 7.08 3.15
N ASP A 101 -9.07 7.22 2.53
CA ASP A 101 -8.92 7.19 1.08
C ASP A 101 -9.33 5.84 0.48
N VAL A 102 -9.15 4.73 1.19
CA VAL A 102 -9.56 3.39 0.72
C VAL A 102 -11.07 3.35 0.50
N GLU A 103 -11.86 3.79 1.47
CA GLU A 103 -13.33 3.82 1.38
C GLU A 103 -13.82 4.83 0.33
N ALA A 104 -13.17 6.00 0.23
CA ALA A 104 -13.49 6.98 -0.79
C ALA A 104 -13.21 6.43 -2.20
N ASN A 105 -12.06 5.77 -2.38
CA ASN A 105 -11.66 5.18 -3.65
C ASN A 105 -12.59 4.04 -4.07
N LEU A 106 -12.93 3.12 -3.16
CA LEU A 106 -13.89 2.04 -3.46
C LEU A 106 -15.25 2.58 -3.87
N ARG A 107 -15.77 3.60 -3.16
CA ARG A 107 -17.05 4.24 -3.52
C ARG A 107 -17.03 4.86 -4.91
N ILE A 108 -15.93 5.50 -5.29
CA ILE A 108 -15.79 6.11 -6.61
C ILE A 108 -15.60 5.04 -7.68
N THR A 109 -14.75 4.05 -7.45
CA THR A 109 -14.33 3.15 -8.53
C THR A 109 -15.24 1.94 -8.70
N GLY A 110 -15.92 1.51 -7.65
CA GLY A 110 -16.60 0.20 -7.63
C GLY A 110 -15.62 -0.97 -7.83
N ALA A 111 -14.31 -0.75 -7.68
CA ALA A 111 -13.28 -1.75 -7.86
C ALA A 111 -13.39 -2.86 -6.80
N ASP A 112 -12.93 -4.07 -7.13
CA ASP A 112 -12.97 -5.23 -6.23
C ASP A 112 -11.91 -5.17 -5.13
N GLY A 113 -10.98 -4.22 -5.22
CA GLY A 113 -9.98 -3.97 -4.20
C GLY A 113 -9.14 -2.73 -4.49
N ILE A 114 -8.32 -2.38 -3.50
CA ILE A 114 -7.46 -1.20 -3.53
C ILE A 114 -6.00 -1.60 -3.39
N MET A 115 -5.14 -0.97 -4.16
CA MET A 115 -3.69 -1.05 -4.03
C MET A 115 -3.13 0.33 -3.66
N SER A 116 -2.45 0.41 -2.52
CA SER A 116 -1.65 1.58 -2.14
C SER A 116 -0.16 1.28 -2.35
N ALA A 117 0.62 2.33 -2.65
CA ALA A 117 2.07 2.23 -2.84
C ALA A 117 2.79 3.32 -2.04
N GLU A 118 2.44 4.60 -2.23
CA GLU A 118 3.07 5.68 -1.46
C GLU A 118 2.63 5.67 0.01
N GLY A 119 1.34 5.47 0.29
CA GLY A 119 0.79 5.48 1.64
C GLY A 119 1.36 4.39 2.54
N ILE A 120 1.54 3.17 2.02
CA ILE A 120 2.11 2.05 2.78
C ILE A 120 3.57 2.27 3.20
N LEU A 121 4.32 3.12 2.50
CA LEU A 121 5.69 3.47 2.90
C LEU A 121 5.70 4.40 4.13
N ASP A 122 4.64 5.19 4.32
CA ASP A 122 4.49 6.09 5.46
C ASP A 122 3.78 5.39 6.63
N ASN A 123 2.81 4.53 6.34
CA ASN A 123 2.12 3.72 7.34
C ASN A 123 1.74 2.34 6.76
N PRO A 124 2.52 1.27 7.05
CA PRO A 124 2.20 -0.06 6.54
C PRO A 124 0.90 -0.63 7.14
N ALA A 125 0.41 -0.08 8.26
CA ALA A 125 -0.81 -0.52 8.92
C ALA A 125 -2.09 0.19 8.42
N ILE A 126 -2.05 0.87 7.26
CA ILE A 126 -3.26 1.52 6.68
C ILE A 126 -4.43 0.55 6.50
N PHE A 127 -4.16 -0.75 6.31
CA PHE A 127 -5.19 -1.78 6.13
C PHE A 127 -5.61 -2.49 7.42
N ALA A 128 -4.90 -2.30 8.54
CA ALA A 128 -5.17 -3.01 9.79
C ALA A 128 -6.59 -2.78 10.33
N ARG A 129 -7.11 -1.56 10.14
CA ARG A 129 -8.46 -1.18 10.60
C ARG A 129 -9.59 -1.84 9.80
N PHE A 130 -9.36 -2.21 8.54
CA PHE A 130 -10.38 -2.91 7.74
C PHE A 130 -10.61 -4.31 8.28
N HIS A 131 -9.52 -4.98 8.68
CA HIS A 131 -9.63 -6.29 9.31
C HIS A 131 -10.36 -6.23 10.66
N GLN A 132 -10.08 -5.21 11.47
CA GLN A 132 -10.78 -4.99 12.74
C GLN A 132 -12.27 -4.65 12.54
N ARG A 133 -12.63 -3.83 11.54
CA ARG A 133 -14.04 -3.49 11.26
C ARG A 133 -14.85 -4.67 10.75
N GLU A 134 -14.30 -5.52 9.88
CA GLU A 134 -14.99 -6.74 9.45
C GLU A 134 -15.26 -7.66 10.64
N GLN A 135 -14.28 -7.81 11.54
CA GLN A 135 -14.45 -8.58 12.77
C GLN A 135 -15.50 -7.95 13.71
N GLN A 136 -15.50 -6.61 13.85
CA GLN A 136 -16.46 -5.86 14.67
C GLN A 136 -17.88 -5.96 14.10
N GLN A 137 -18.07 -5.72 12.80
CA GLN A 137 -19.38 -5.80 12.14
C GLN A 137 -19.97 -7.21 12.25
N GLN A 138 -19.12 -8.23 12.17
CA GLN A 138 -19.52 -9.61 12.37
C GLN A 138 -19.87 -9.94 13.84
N GLN A 139 -19.26 -9.27 14.82
CA GLN A 139 -19.64 -9.34 16.23
C GLN A 139 -20.96 -8.61 16.49
N ASP A 140 -21.18 -7.45 15.87
CA ASP A 140 -22.41 -6.67 15.98
C ASP A 140 -23.60 -7.46 15.41
N VAL A 141 -23.45 -8.08 14.23
CA VAL A 141 -24.47 -8.99 13.67
C VAL A 141 -24.79 -10.13 14.63
N ASN A 142 -23.77 -10.72 15.28
CA ASN A 142 -24.00 -11.78 16.26
C ASN A 142 -24.70 -11.27 17.54
N ALA A 143 -24.45 -10.03 17.95
CA ALA A 143 -25.09 -9.41 19.11
C ALA A 143 -26.55 -9.05 18.81
N THR A 144 -26.84 -8.49 17.64
CA THR A 144 -28.20 -8.19 17.17
C THR A 144 -29.00 -9.49 16.95
N ALA A 145 -28.39 -10.49 16.31
CA ALA A 145 -29.00 -11.82 16.14
C ALA A 145 -29.36 -12.46 17.49
N LYS A 146 -28.56 -12.28 18.54
CA LYS A 146 -28.86 -12.79 19.89
C LYS A 146 -30.08 -12.12 20.52
N GLN A 147 -30.35 -10.86 20.18
CA GLN A 147 -31.45 -10.08 20.74
C GLN A 147 -32.78 -10.33 19.99
N ILE A 148 -32.71 -10.52 18.68
CA ILE A 148 -33.90 -10.60 17.82
C ILE A 148 -34.34 -12.04 17.56
N LEU A 149 -33.39 -12.99 17.44
CA LEU A 149 -33.75 -14.37 17.12
C LEU A 149 -34.21 -15.14 18.37
N PRO A 150 -35.23 -16.01 18.25
CA PRO A 150 -35.51 -17.00 19.27
C PRO A 150 -34.26 -17.81 19.62
N GLN A 151 -34.10 -18.19 20.90
CA GLN A 151 -32.88 -18.85 21.40
C GLN A 151 -32.48 -20.09 20.59
N THR A 152 -33.44 -20.88 20.11
CA THR A 152 -33.23 -22.05 19.26
C THR A 152 -32.61 -21.67 17.91
N VAL A 153 -33.14 -20.63 17.27
CA VAL A 153 -32.67 -20.11 15.99
C VAL A 153 -31.32 -19.43 16.13
N TYR A 154 -31.08 -18.65 17.20
CA TYR A 154 -29.78 -18.04 17.48
C TYR A 154 -28.68 -19.09 17.70
N LYS A 155 -28.97 -20.17 18.45
CA LYS A 155 -28.03 -21.28 18.64
C LYS A 155 -27.68 -21.94 17.30
N GLN A 156 -28.66 -22.12 16.41
CA GLN A 156 -28.43 -22.66 15.08
C GLN A 156 -27.61 -21.71 14.22
N PHE A 157 -27.96 -20.42 14.17
CA PHE A 157 -27.20 -19.37 13.50
C PHE A 157 -25.74 -19.37 13.93
N ARG A 158 -25.45 -19.27 15.24
CA ARG A 158 -24.07 -19.27 15.76
C ARG A 158 -23.29 -20.54 15.38
N LYS A 159 -23.93 -21.72 15.44
CA LYS A 159 -23.30 -22.99 15.04
C LYS A 159 -22.95 -23.01 13.55
N THR A 160 -23.88 -22.63 12.69
CA THR A 160 -23.71 -22.57 11.24
C THR A 160 -22.61 -21.58 10.86
N THR A 161 -22.61 -20.36 11.43
CA THR A 161 -21.60 -19.34 11.15
C THR A 161 -20.21 -19.76 11.63
N LYS A 162 -20.10 -20.47 12.77
CA LYS A 162 -18.83 -21.03 13.25
C LYS A 162 -18.32 -22.12 12.29
N ALA A 163 -19.18 -23.06 11.91
CA ALA A 163 -18.83 -24.15 11.00
C ALA A 163 -18.32 -23.62 9.65
N LEU A 164 -18.94 -22.57 9.10
CA LEU A 164 -18.49 -21.93 7.86
C LEU A 164 -17.11 -21.28 8.01
N ARG A 165 -16.83 -20.57 9.10
CA ARG A 165 -15.49 -20.00 9.35
C ARG A 165 -14.42 -21.07 9.47
N ASP A 166 -14.73 -22.17 10.15
CA ASP A 166 -13.81 -23.31 10.29
C ASP A 166 -13.52 -23.92 8.91
N ILE A 167 -14.54 -24.05 8.05
CA ILE A 167 -14.37 -24.52 6.66
C ILE A 167 -13.58 -23.52 5.80
N GLU A 168 -13.85 -22.22 5.91
CA GLU A 168 -13.09 -21.17 5.22
C GLU A 168 -11.61 -21.14 5.63
N ARG A 169 -11.32 -21.44 6.90
CA ARG A 169 -9.95 -21.59 7.39
C ARG A 169 -9.28 -22.83 6.78
N LEU A 170 -9.99 -23.95 6.71
CA LEU A 170 -9.49 -25.18 6.06
C LEU A 170 -9.28 -24.99 4.56
N ALA A 171 -10.13 -24.22 3.88
CA ALA A 171 -10.01 -23.92 2.46
C ALA A 171 -8.76 -23.11 2.07
N LYS A 172 -8.08 -22.51 3.06
CA LYS A 172 -6.81 -21.77 2.88
C LYS A 172 -5.57 -22.67 2.98
N LEU A 173 -5.73 -23.92 3.41
CA LEU A 173 -4.65 -24.91 3.50
C LEU A 173 -4.49 -25.62 2.14
N ASN A 174 -3.29 -26.17 1.89
CA ASN A 174 -3.05 -26.97 0.69
C ASN A 174 -3.89 -28.26 0.72
N GLN A 175 -4.55 -28.60 -0.38
CA GLN A 175 -5.47 -29.74 -0.41
C GLN A 175 -4.78 -31.09 -0.11
N SER A 176 -3.49 -31.21 -0.44
CA SER A 176 -2.67 -32.39 -0.17
C SER A 176 -2.31 -32.59 1.32
N GLU A 177 -2.56 -31.59 2.17
CA GLU A 177 -2.26 -31.63 3.62
C GLU A 177 -3.52 -31.87 4.47
N LEU A 178 -4.68 -32.03 3.83
CA LEU A 178 -5.95 -32.21 4.54
C LEU A 178 -6.18 -33.67 4.91
N SER A 179 -6.59 -33.91 6.15
CA SER A 179 -7.09 -35.23 6.56
C SER A 179 -8.43 -35.56 5.88
N SER A 180 -8.76 -36.85 5.80
CA SER A 180 -10.04 -37.33 5.23
C SER A 180 -11.26 -36.60 5.85
N ASP A 181 -11.25 -36.41 7.16
CA ASP A 181 -12.31 -35.68 7.89
C ASP A 181 -12.39 -34.20 7.52
N GLN A 182 -11.25 -33.55 7.25
CA GLN A 182 -11.20 -32.15 6.85
C GLN A 182 -11.72 -31.97 5.42
N ALA A 183 -11.38 -32.89 4.51
CA ALA A 183 -11.92 -32.90 3.15
C ALA A 183 -13.45 -33.11 3.13
N LEU A 184 -13.99 -33.95 4.00
CA LEU A 184 -15.44 -34.15 4.12
C LEU A 184 -16.16 -32.89 4.63
N LYS A 185 -15.54 -32.11 5.54
CA LYS A 185 -16.09 -30.83 6.01
C LYS A 185 -16.17 -29.79 4.89
N LEU A 186 -15.17 -29.74 4.00
CA LEU A 186 -15.17 -28.85 2.83
C LEU A 186 -16.34 -29.15 1.87
N LYS A 187 -16.70 -30.42 1.68
CA LYS A 187 -17.85 -30.82 0.85
C LYS A 187 -19.19 -30.31 1.38
N ARG A 188 -19.31 -30.06 2.70
CA ARG A 188 -20.53 -29.56 3.34
C ARG A 188 -20.72 -28.04 3.23
N LYS A 189 -19.75 -27.32 2.65
CA LYS A 189 -19.78 -25.86 2.49
C LYS A 189 -21.07 -25.36 1.80
N PRO A 190 -21.50 -25.92 0.65
CA PRO A 190 -22.67 -25.39 -0.07
C PRO A 190 -23.96 -25.50 0.74
N ASP A 191 -24.14 -26.62 1.45
CA ASP A 191 -25.32 -26.86 2.29
C ASP A 191 -25.39 -25.90 3.48
N LEU A 192 -24.23 -25.60 4.09
CA LEU A 192 -24.14 -24.65 5.19
C LEU A 192 -24.33 -23.20 4.73
N GLU A 193 -23.84 -22.83 3.55
CA GLU A 193 -24.09 -21.52 2.93
C GLU A 193 -25.58 -21.32 2.66
N LYS A 194 -26.25 -22.33 2.07
CA LYS A 194 -27.70 -22.33 1.85
C LYS A 194 -28.48 -22.19 3.17
N SER A 195 -28.07 -22.94 4.19
CA SER A 195 -28.67 -22.87 5.53
C SER A 195 -28.47 -21.50 6.19
N LEU A 196 -27.30 -20.89 6.01
CA LEU A 196 -27.00 -19.56 6.54
C LEU A 196 -27.83 -18.48 5.83
N GLU A 197 -27.99 -18.55 4.50
CA GLU A 197 -28.82 -17.59 3.78
C GLU A 197 -30.30 -17.71 4.15
N GLU A 198 -30.80 -18.93 4.39
CA GLU A 198 -32.16 -19.10 4.89
C GLU A 198 -32.34 -18.46 6.28
N LEU A 199 -31.37 -18.64 7.18
CA LEU A 199 -31.38 -18.02 8.50
C LEU A 199 -31.27 -16.49 8.41
N LYS A 200 -30.44 -15.95 7.51
CA LYS A 200 -30.34 -14.50 7.25
C LYS A 200 -31.64 -13.95 6.66
N ARG A 201 -32.35 -14.70 5.82
CA ARG A 201 -33.66 -14.30 5.30
C ARG A 201 -34.71 -14.22 6.42
N LYS A 202 -34.74 -15.22 7.30
CA LYS A 202 -35.60 -15.21 8.51
C LYS A 202 -35.26 -14.03 9.43
N PHE A 203 -33.97 -13.73 9.58
CA PHE A 203 -33.50 -12.58 10.35
C PHE A 203 -33.95 -11.25 9.75
N ARG A 204 -33.76 -11.02 8.43
CA ARG A 204 -34.23 -9.82 7.74
C ARG A 204 -35.75 -9.63 7.85
N ALA A 205 -36.53 -10.69 7.66
CA ALA A 205 -37.98 -10.64 7.81
C ALA A 205 -38.42 -10.25 9.24
N LEU A 206 -37.69 -10.68 10.27
CA LEU A 206 -37.93 -10.28 11.66
C LEU A 206 -37.51 -8.82 11.91
N GLU A 207 -36.38 -8.38 11.36
CA GLU A 207 -35.92 -6.98 11.45
C GLU A 207 -36.92 -6.00 10.79
N ASP A 208 -37.49 -6.39 9.65
CA ASP A 208 -38.51 -5.62 8.93
C ASP A 208 -39.84 -5.59 9.71
N ALA A 209 -40.27 -6.73 10.26
CA ALA A 209 -41.49 -6.83 11.08
C ALA A 209 -41.42 -6.03 12.39
N LEU A 210 -40.21 -5.87 12.95
CA LEU A 210 -39.99 -5.10 14.18
C LEU A 210 -39.75 -3.59 13.93
N GLY A 211 -39.75 -3.13 12.67
CA GLY A 211 -39.56 -1.72 12.32
C GLY A 211 -38.21 -1.14 12.78
N THR A 212 -37.20 -1.98 13.00
CA THR A 212 -36.00 -1.62 13.76
C THR A 212 -34.95 -0.81 13.00
N ASN A 213 -35.12 -0.54 11.70
CA ASN A 213 -34.11 0.19 10.94
C ASN A 213 -33.86 1.62 11.48
N LYS A 214 -34.86 2.30 12.04
CA LYS A 214 -34.67 3.62 12.70
C LYS A 214 -34.40 3.53 14.21
N ALA A 215 -34.91 2.50 14.88
CA ALA A 215 -34.75 2.33 16.33
C ALA A 215 -33.38 1.76 16.72
N CYS A 216 -32.82 0.85 15.91
CA CYS A 216 -31.48 0.29 16.12
C CYS A 216 -30.39 1.34 15.85
N GLU A 217 -30.51 2.14 14.78
CA GLU A 217 -29.60 3.28 14.54
C GLU A 217 -29.64 4.31 15.68
N ARG A 218 -30.83 4.59 16.24
CA ARG A 218 -30.99 5.48 17.40
C ARG A 218 -30.45 4.86 18.69
N ALA A 219 -30.65 3.57 18.94
CA ALA A 219 -30.15 2.87 20.12
C ALA A 219 -28.62 2.70 20.10
N VAL A 220 -28.02 2.49 18.92
CA VAL A 220 -26.55 2.49 18.72
C VAL A 220 -25.98 3.90 18.93
N ARG A 221 -26.68 4.95 18.47
CA ARG A 221 -26.30 6.36 18.75
C ARG A 221 -26.45 6.74 20.23
N GLN A 222 -27.49 6.25 20.92
CA GLN A 222 -27.76 6.57 22.32
C GLN A 222 -26.91 5.74 23.31
N ARG A 223 -26.55 4.48 22.99
CA ARG A 223 -25.56 3.71 23.78
C ARG A 223 -24.15 4.27 23.69
N ASN A 224 -23.78 4.86 22.56
CA ASN A 224 -22.57 5.68 22.41
C ASN A 224 -22.80 7.11 22.94
N GLY A 225 -23.44 7.22 24.10
CA GLY A 225 -23.86 8.50 24.66
C GLY A 225 -22.70 9.47 24.75
N GLY A 226 -22.74 10.54 23.95
CA GLY A 226 -21.92 11.76 24.06
C GLY A 226 -20.40 11.60 24.09
N LYS A 227 -19.86 10.38 24.09
CA LYS A 227 -18.44 10.09 24.06
C LYS A 227 -18.03 10.22 22.61
N THR A 228 -17.37 11.34 22.34
CA THR A 228 -16.42 11.47 21.24
C THR A 228 -15.77 10.11 20.98
N ARG A 229 -15.85 9.62 19.74
CA ARG A 229 -15.08 8.47 19.23
C ARG A 229 -13.75 8.41 19.99
N THR A 230 -13.54 7.37 20.78
CA THR A 230 -12.24 7.15 21.42
C THR A 230 -11.16 7.28 20.35
N PRO A 231 -10.19 8.21 20.51
CA PRO A 231 -9.22 8.45 19.48
C PRO A 231 -8.31 7.23 19.36
N ALA A 232 -8.41 6.53 18.23
CA ALA A 232 -7.27 6.09 17.42
C ALA A 232 -6.03 5.52 18.14
N SER A 233 -6.16 4.65 19.16
CA SER A 233 -4.99 4.20 19.94
C SER A 233 -4.47 2.79 19.65
N ASP A 234 -5.11 1.99 18.79
CA ASP A 234 -4.75 0.55 18.64
C ASP A 234 -4.13 0.17 17.29
N VAL A 235 -3.65 1.17 16.55
CA VAL A 235 -2.57 0.96 15.58
C VAL A 235 -1.33 1.53 16.27
N GLY A 236 -0.35 0.67 16.56
CA GLY A 236 0.86 1.07 17.28
C GLY A 236 1.46 2.37 16.72
N SER A 237 2.13 3.13 17.58
CA SER A 237 2.82 4.35 17.15
C SER A 237 3.73 4.09 15.94
N ASP A 238 4.05 5.12 15.16
CA ASP A 238 5.01 5.04 14.06
C ASP A 238 6.33 4.35 14.48
N ILE A 239 6.84 4.66 15.68
CA ILE A 239 7.99 3.98 16.28
C ILE A 239 7.71 2.51 16.59
N SER A 240 6.54 2.18 17.14
CA SER A 240 6.14 0.78 17.39
C SER A 240 6.11 -0.03 16.10
N LEU A 241 5.52 0.52 15.03
CA LEU A 241 5.51 -0.11 13.71
C LEU A 241 6.93 -0.25 13.14
N GLY A 242 7.80 0.74 13.35
CA GLY A 242 9.21 0.67 12.96
C GLY A 242 9.97 -0.42 13.70
N LEU A 243 9.72 -0.60 15.01
CA LEU A 243 10.32 -1.66 15.82
C LEU A 243 9.81 -3.05 15.39
N GLU A 244 8.52 -3.19 15.10
CA GLU A 244 7.93 -4.42 14.54
C GLU A 244 8.55 -4.75 13.18
N TYR A 245 8.70 -3.75 12.29
CA TYR A 245 9.40 -3.93 11.02
C TYR A 245 10.83 -4.44 11.20
N LEU A 246 11.58 -3.91 12.18
CA LEU A 246 12.93 -4.41 12.51
C LEU A 246 12.91 -5.85 13.04
N GLN A 247 11.87 -6.26 13.77
CA GLN A 247 11.71 -7.67 14.17
C GLN A 247 11.50 -8.56 12.94
N CYS A 248 10.70 -8.12 11.96
CA CYS A 248 10.55 -8.85 10.69
C CYS A 248 11.88 -8.97 9.94
N VAL A 249 12.66 -7.89 9.86
CA VAL A 249 13.99 -7.90 9.22
C VAL A 249 14.95 -8.86 9.92
N ARG A 250 14.94 -8.91 11.26
CA ARG A 250 15.74 -9.88 12.03
C ARG A 250 15.28 -11.32 11.77
N ARG A 251 13.97 -11.55 11.69
CA ARG A 251 13.40 -12.89 11.44
C ARG A 251 13.67 -13.39 10.02
N TYR A 252 13.72 -12.46 9.07
CA TYR A 252 13.91 -12.70 7.64
C TYR A 252 15.01 -11.77 7.09
N PRO A 253 16.29 -12.12 7.28
CA PRO A 253 17.43 -11.24 6.98
C PRO A 253 17.73 -11.16 5.48
N SER A 254 16.78 -10.64 4.70
CA SER A 254 16.92 -10.40 3.26
C SER A 254 17.08 -8.92 2.90
N ALA A 255 16.78 -8.02 3.84
CA ALA A 255 16.83 -6.59 3.63
C ALA A 255 18.21 -6.02 3.96
N SER A 256 18.84 -5.34 2.98
CA SER A 256 20.04 -4.55 3.24
C SER A 256 19.76 -3.34 4.13
N LEU A 257 20.79 -2.84 4.82
CA LEU A 257 20.74 -1.65 5.66
C LEU A 257 20.11 -0.44 4.93
N ASN A 258 20.46 -0.23 3.66
CA ASN A 258 19.91 0.86 2.86
C ASN A 258 18.38 0.79 2.72
N HIS A 259 17.81 -0.42 2.54
CA HIS A 259 16.36 -0.60 2.48
C HIS A 259 15.71 -0.38 3.85
N VAL A 260 16.32 -0.87 4.92
CA VAL A 260 15.86 -0.66 6.29
C VAL A 260 15.79 0.83 6.63
N VAL A 261 16.89 1.55 6.38
CA VAL A 261 16.98 3.00 6.58
C VAL A 261 15.97 3.74 5.70
N PHE A 262 15.75 3.30 4.46
CA PHE A 262 14.76 3.91 3.56
C PHE A 262 13.32 3.76 4.07
N HIS A 263 12.92 2.59 4.56
CA HIS A 263 11.58 2.39 5.10
C HIS A 263 11.39 3.14 6.42
N LEU A 264 12.34 3.03 7.34
CA LEU A 264 12.21 3.65 8.66
C LEU A 264 12.24 5.18 8.61
N ARG A 265 13.01 5.79 7.70
CA ARG A 265 12.95 7.25 7.51
C ARG A 265 11.61 7.73 6.95
N ARG A 266 10.85 6.87 6.27
CA ARG A 266 9.53 7.18 5.71
C ARG A 266 8.48 6.98 6.80
N MET A 267 8.44 5.79 7.40
CA MET A 267 7.50 5.41 8.46
C MET A 267 7.58 6.33 9.68
N CYS A 268 8.81 6.53 10.20
CA CYS A 268 9.05 7.22 11.46
C CYS A 268 9.46 8.69 11.26
N LYS A 269 9.24 9.27 10.07
CA LYS A 269 9.79 10.58 9.69
C LYS A 269 9.47 11.66 10.72
N LYS A 270 8.22 11.72 11.18
CA LYS A 270 7.72 12.76 12.08
C LYS A 270 8.45 12.68 13.42
N THR A 271 8.39 11.54 14.10
CA THR A 271 9.04 11.37 15.41
C THR A 271 10.55 11.43 15.33
N LEU A 272 11.18 10.89 14.29
CA LEU A 272 12.63 11.02 14.09
C LEU A 272 13.06 12.49 13.91
N SER A 273 12.24 13.30 13.23
CA SER A 273 12.53 14.72 13.04
C SER A 273 12.35 15.50 14.35
N GLU A 274 11.28 15.20 15.08
CA GLU A 274 10.96 15.81 16.38
C GLU A 274 12.09 15.63 17.40
N PHE A 275 12.69 14.44 17.45
CA PHE A 275 13.82 14.15 18.35
C PHE A 275 15.20 14.39 17.74
N GLN A 276 15.29 15.03 16.57
CA GLN A 276 16.56 15.28 15.86
C GLN A 276 17.40 14.03 15.55
N LEU A 277 16.73 12.87 15.40
CA LEU A 277 17.33 11.56 15.15
C LEU A 277 17.23 11.11 13.68
N LEU A 278 16.59 11.90 12.81
CA LEU A 278 16.41 11.52 11.40
C LEU A 278 17.74 11.36 10.64
N GLU A 279 18.71 12.25 10.85
CA GLU A 279 20.03 12.12 10.22
C GLU A 279 20.83 10.97 10.85
N ASP A 280 20.69 10.73 12.16
CA ASP A 280 21.36 9.61 12.84
C ASP A 280 20.92 8.26 12.24
N VAL A 281 19.64 8.10 11.91
CA VAL A 281 19.15 6.89 11.18
C VAL A 281 19.74 6.80 9.78
N LYS A 282 19.97 7.92 9.09
CA LYS A 282 20.53 7.95 7.72
C LYS A 282 22.02 7.62 7.70
N GLU A 283 22.73 7.94 8.77
CA GLU A 283 24.18 7.76 8.92
C GLU A 283 24.55 6.48 9.67
N ALA A 284 23.55 5.76 10.21
CA ALA A 284 23.74 4.47 10.87
C ALA A 284 24.47 3.47 9.95
N GLN A 285 25.45 2.77 10.52
CA GLN A 285 26.30 1.79 9.83
C GLN A 285 25.86 0.34 10.02
N SER A 286 24.84 0.11 10.85
CA SER A 286 24.30 -1.23 11.12
C SER A 286 22.81 -1.19 11.45
N ILE A 287 22.12 -2.33 11.29
CA ILE A 287 20.69 -2.45 11.63
C ILE A 287 20.51 -2.35 13.15
N GLU A 288 21.49 -2.82 13.92
CA GLU A 288 21.56 -2.71 15.38
C GLU A 288 21.57 -1.24 15.81
N LYS A 289 22.38 -0.40 15.14
CA LYS A 289 22.40 1.04 15.43
C LYS A 289 21.06 1.70 15.14
N VAL A 290 20.41 1.33 14.02
CA VAL A 290 19.07 1.83 13.71
C VAL A 290 18.06 1.41 14.78
N HIS A 291 18.15 0.18 15.28
CA HIS A 291 17.30 -0.31 16.36
C HIS A 291 17.49 0.48 17.66
N GLU A 292 18.73 0.76 18.07
CA GLU A 292 19.04 1.59 19.23
C GLU A 292 18.42 2.99 19.11
N ILE A 293 18.51 3.61 17.92
CA ILE A 293 17.94 4.93 17.68
C ILE A 293 16.41 4.91 17.83
N LEU A 294 15.74 3.89 17.28
CA LEU A 294 14.28 3.76 17.44
C LEU A 294 13.89 3.50 18.89
N LYS A 295 14.68 2.72 19.65
CA LYS A 295 14.48 2.52 21.09
C LYS A 295 14.65 3.81 21.89
N LEU A 296 15.60 4.65 21.51
CA LEU A 296 15.76 5.97 22.09
C LEU A 296 14.54 6.86 21.83
N CYS A 297 13.98 6.85 20.61
CA CYS A 297 12.71 7.54 20.32
C CYS A 297 11.56 7.02 21.20
N GLU A 298 11.47 5.70 21.39
CA GLU A 298 10.45 5.10 22.25
C GLU A 298 10.59 5.58 23.70
N ASN A 299 11.81 5.65 24.21
CA ASN A 299 12.10 6.14 25.56
C ASN A 299 11.78 7.64 25.74
N TYR A 300 12.11 8.47 24.74
CA TYR A 300 11.74 9.88 24.74
C TYR A 300 10.21 10.07 24.77
N ARG A 301 9.45 9.26 24.03
CA ARG A 301 7.97 9.33 24.06
C ARG A 301 7.37 8.87 25.38
N LYS A 302 7.97 7.87 26.03
CA LYS A 302 7.51 7.37 27.33
C LYS A 302 7.92 8.26 28.50
N GLY A 303 8.76 9.26 28.27
CA GLY A 303 9.32 10.12 29.32
C GLY A 303 10.34 9.40 30.21
N THR A 304 10.78 8.19 29.85
CA THR A 304 11.79 7.43 30.60
C THR A 304 13.19 8.01 30.42
N THR A 305 13.40 8.76 29.35
CA THR A 305 14.60 9.55 29.10
C THR A 305 14.14 10.95 28.69
N GLY A 306 14.69 12.00 29.32
CA GLY A 306 14.36 13.37 28.96
C GLY A 306 14.96 13.74 27.61
N PHE A 307 14.12 14.07 26.63
CA PHE A 307 14.58 14.71 25.39
C PHE A 307 14.83 16.19 25.65
N LYS A 308 16.01 16.68 25.27
CA LYS A 308 16.34 18.10 25.24
C LYS A 308 16.71 18.48 23.81
N PHE A 309 16.02 19.47 23.26
CA PHE A 309 16.31 19.98 21.93
C PHE A 309 17.69 20.64 21.91
N ASP A 310 18.50 20.26 20.92
CA ASP A 310 19.85 20.76 20.69
C ASP A 310 19.84 21.74 19.50
N PRO A 311 19.88 23.07 19.74
CA PRO A 311 19.84 24.07 18.68
C PRO A 311 21.08 24.02 17.77
N GLU A 312 22.25 23.65 18.28
CA GLU A 312 23.48 23.55 17.49
C GLU A 312 23.44 22.36 16.55
N LYS A 313 22.96 21.19 17.03
CA LYS A 313 22.70 20.03 16.18
C LYS A 313 21.67 20.36 15.09
N ALA A 314 20.59 21.07 15.42
CA ALA A 314 19.59 21.49 14.44
C ALA A 314 20.21 22.38 13.34
N GLN A 315 21.05 23.34 13.73
CA GLN A 315 21.74 24.24 12.81
C GLN A 315 22.69 23.47 11.89
N ARG A 316 23.58 22.61 12.43
CA ARG A 316 24.47 21.76 11.63
C ARG A 316 23.71 20.87 10.64
N GLN A 317 22.61 20.26 11.09
CA GLN A 317 21.76 19.43 10.22
C GLN A 317 21.03 20.24 9.14
N ARG A 318 20.68 21.50 9.42
CA ARG A 318 20.11 22.42 8.42
C ARG A 318 21.14 22.78 7.37
N GLU A 319 22.32 23.24 7.77
CA GLU A 319 23.42 23.61 6.88
C GLU A 319 23.84 22.43 5.99
N ALA A 320 23.98 21.23 6.57
CA ALA A 320 24.28 20.02 5.81
C ALA A 320 23.20 19.68 4.76
N ARG A 321 21.92 19.89 5.09
CA ARG A 321 20.80 19.68 4.14
C ARG A 321 20.82 20.72 3.02
N GLU A 322 21.05 21.99 3.35
CA GLU A 322 21.14 23.09 2.38
C GLU A 322 22.32 22.86 1.43
N ARG A 323 23.48 22.46 1.95
CA ARG A 323 24.65 22.06 1.15
C ARG A 323 24.33 20.90 0.21
N ARG A 324 23.79 19.78 0.71
CA ARG A 324 23.41 18.61 -0.11
C ARG A 324 22.37 18.98 -1.19
N ALA A 325 21.42 19.86 -0.88
CA ALA A 325 20.42 20.34 -1.84
C ALA A 325 21.02 21.22 -2.93
N TYR A 326 21.97 22.09 -2.57
CA TYR A 326 22.74 22.90 -3.51
C TYR A 326 23.58 22.00 -4.43
N GLU A 327 24.29 21.02 -3.86
CA GLU A 327 25.09 20.05 -4.61
C GLU A 327 24.26 19.27 -5.65
N GLU A 328 23.10 18.75 -5.24
CA GLU A 328 22.19 18.05 -6.14
C GLU A 328 21.58 18.97 -7.22
N LYS A 329 21.33 20.25 -6.90
CA LYS A 329 20.89 21.26 -7.89
C LYS A 329 21.98 21.49 -8.94
N CYS A 330 23.24 21.65 -8.52
CA CYS A 330 24.38 21.80 -9.43
C CYS A 330 24.58 20.56 -10.29
N ARG A 331 24.52 19.36 -9.69
CA ARG A 331 24.55 18.08 -10.42
C ARG A 331 23.47 17.99 -11.49
N LYS A 332 22.21 18.33 -11.18
CA LYS A 332 21.12 18.32 -12.17
C LYS A 332 21.36 19.29 -13.32
N LYS A 333 21.85 20.50 -13.04
CA LYS A 333 22.23 21.47 -14.07
C LYS A 333 23.34 20.92 -14.97
N PHE A 334 24.35 20.29 -14.38
CA PHE A 334 25.45 19.66 -15.10
C PHE A 334 24.96 18.52 -16.01
N ILE A 335 24.14 17.60 -15.49
CA ILE A 335 23.56 16.50 -16.28
C ILE A 335 22.75 17.05 -17.45
N ALA A 336 21.85 18.01 -17.21
CA ALA A 336 21.07 18.63 -18.28
C ALA A 336 21.94 19.33 -19.33
N ARG A 337 23.08 19.92 -18.93
CA ARG A 337 24.06 20.49 -19.86
C ARG A 337 24.74 19.40 -20.68
N MET A 338 25.13 18.29 -20.07
CA MET A 338 25.75 17.15 -20.76
C MET A 338 24.77 16.46 -21.71
N GLU A 339 23.49 16.34 -21.35
CA GLU A 339 22.43 15.87 -22.25
C GLU A 339 22.32 16.74 -23.51
N ARG A 340 22.36 18.08 -23.35
CA ARG A 340 22.38 18.99 -24.51
C ARG A 340 23.65 18.85 -25.35
N LYS A 341 24.81 18.66 -24.72
CA LYS A 341 26.09 18.46 -25.42
C LYS A 341 26.10 17.12 -26.18
N ALA A 342 25.67 16.04 -25.55
CA ALA A 342 25.50 14.71 -26.16
C ALA A 342 24.64 14.79 -27.42
N LYS A 343 23.46 15.43 -27.31
CA LYS A 343 22.54 15.60 -28.45
C LYS A 343 23.16 16.41 -29.59
N ARG A 344 23.87 17.50 -29.29
CA ARG A 344 24.55 18.32 -30.31
C ARG A 344 25.69 17.58 -31.01
N GLN A 345 26.40 16.72 -30.28
CA GLN A 345 27.59 16.02 -30.77
C GLN A 345 27.30 14.61 -31.31
N GLY A 346 26.04 14.15 -31.24
CA GLY A 346 25.66 12.80 -31.68
C GLY A 346 26.32 11.68 -30.88
N ILE A 347 26.80 11.96 -29.65
CA ILE A 347 27.49 10.98 -28.80
C ILE A 347 26.57 10.53 -27.65
N PRO A 348 26.66 9.25 -27.22
CA PRO A 348 25.95 8.77 -26.03
C PRO A 348 26.31 9.58 -24.78
N LEU A 349 25.33 9.87 -23.93
CA LEU A 349 25.48 10.67 -22.71
C LEU A 349 26.50 10.06 -21.74
N GLU A 350 26.57 8.73 -21.72
CA GLU A 350 27.46 7.94 -20.86
C GLU A 350 28.94 8.22 -21.17
N LYS A 351 29.28 8.61 -22.41
CA LYS A 351 30.64 9.02 -22.77
C LYS A 351 31.02 10.39 -22.19
N LEU A 352 30.04 11.23 -21.89
CA LEU A 352 30.23 12.54 -21.27
C LEU A 352 30.16 12.50 -19.74
N LEU A 353 29.41 11.54 -19.17
CA LEU A 353 29.31 11.30 -17.74
C LEU A 353 30.39 10.29 -17.31
N LYS A 354 31.63 10.74 -17.13
CA LYS A 354 32.70 9.87 -16.60
C LYS A 354 32.38 9.45 -15.14
N PRO A 355 32.79 8.26 -14.67
CA PRO A 355 32.52 7.77 -13.31
C PRO A 355 33.03 8.70 -12.19
N THR A 356 34.11 9.43 -12.43
CA THR A 356 34.65 10.48 -11.54
C THR A 356 33.76 11.74 -11.44
N SER A 357 32.64 11.77 -12.15
CA SER A 357 31.67 12.89 -12.21
C SER A 357 30.41 12.63 -11.36
N VAL A 358 30.37 11.51 -10.62
CA VAL A 358 29.21 11.04 -9.85
C VAL A 358 29.59 10.89 -8.36
N PRO A 359 28.70 11.23 -7.39
CA PRO A 359 29.07 11.31 -5.97
C PRO A 359 29.58 9.98 -5.41
N GLY A 360 30.80 10.00 -4.84
CA GLY A 360 31.49 8.84 -4.24
C GLY A 360 32.95 8.69 -4.70
N GLY A 361 33.33 9.29 -5.83
CA GLY A 361 34.73 9.41 -6.23
C GLY A 361 35.38 10.65 -5.61
N HIS A 362 35.94 10.51 -4.41
CA HIS A 362 36.88 11.51 -3.91
C HIS A 362 38.13 11.51 -4.80
N VAL A 363 38.40 12.60 -5.50
CA VAL A 363 39.77 12.99 -5.80
C VAL A 363 40.19 13.86 -4.63
N TYR A 364 41.22 13.40 -3.90
CA TYR A 364 41.82 14.13 -2.79
C TYR A 364 42.05 15.61 -3.17
N GLY A 365 41.53 16.53 -2.37
CA GLY A 365 41.99 17.93 -2.31
C GLY A 365 41.41 18.95 -3.30
N ALA A 366 40.45 18.61 -4.17
CA ALA A 366 39.82 19.59 -5.07
C ALA A 366 38.29 19.48 -5.09
N ASP A 367 37.61 20.63 -5.17
CA ASP A 367 36.16 20.66 -5.39
C ASP A 367 35.80 19.89 -6.67
N PRO A 368 34.70 19.10 -6.67
CA PRO A 368 34.20 18.46 -7.88
C PRO A 368 34.08 19.47 -9.03
N SER A 369 34.44 19.08 -10.25
CA SER A 369 34.46 19.99 -11.41
C SER A 369 33.14 20.71 -11.70
N TRP A 370 32.01 20.19 -11.20
CA TRP A 370 30.69 20.80 -11.30
C TRP A 370 30.36 21.84 -10.20
N LEU A 371 31.21 21.98 -9.17
CA LEU A 371 31.18 23.06 -8.17
C LEU A 371 32.10 24.23 -8.53
N ALA A 372 33.23 23.97 -9.21
CA ALA A 372 34.29 24.95 -9.48
C ALA A 372 33.93 26.05 -10.51
N GLU A 373 32.88 25.88 -11.32
CA GLU A 373 32.55 26.82 -12.41
C GLU A 373 31.70 28.03 -11.96
N ASN A 374 31.26 28.12 -10.70
CA ASN A 374 30.46 29.26 -10.21
C ASN A 374 31.29 30.48 -9.76
N ASN A 375 32.62 30.42 -9.81
CA ASN A 375 33.50 31.54 -9.42
C ASN A 375 33.93 32.45 -10.60
N ASN A 376 33.43 32.22 -11.82
CA ASN A 376 33.63 33.11 -12.96
C ASN A 376 32.29 33.44 -13.62
N SER A 377 31.56 34.38 -13.02
CA SER A 377 30.52 35.15 -13.70
C SER A 377 30.36 36.51 -13.06
#